data_AF-A0A9E0AHY5-F1
#
_entry.id   AF-A0A9E0AHY5-F1
#
_cell.length_a   1.000
_cell.length_b   1.000
_cell.length_c   1.000
_cell.angle_alpha   90.00
_cell.angle_beta   90.00
_cell.angle_gamma   90.00
#
_symmetry.space_group_name_H-M   'P 1'
#
loop_
_entity.id
_entity.type
_entity.pdbx_description
1 polymer ?
#
loop_
_entity_poly.entity_id
_entity_poly.type
_entity_poly.pdbx_seq_one_letter_code
_entity_poly.pdbx_strand_id
1 'polypeptide(L)'
;AKGGEQVQIQLSDKSLSEREDSRPTKPLSTYLPQGITTVWQEVLIPLKDLERFDPSQLAGLTFNFTSTGCYEVFVDDICLKKTANDPTPLTTQPNIQRLNKELQNAMWVWQTNKLFNNLAYREKFFDYCKRLNIQHVYLQLFYDDNLTTLLFADSLKALTSLCYDKGIKIYGLDGSPEWGLYEKHEVPLSIVNLIAQYNASASFKEKLAGAHFDIEPYLLLGFNDPSLKKQIIYENLDLKKKLAELCRQKNLILGLDIPFWYEDPDSTGLAATHTLFNNKEQAASYHMIDMAQHIDIMGYRNFTYGSDGMINKDLNEIIYASGIPGKSIWAGVETITETPGGYTLFTCFGKDELSDFLKQNEKVISRSSRYKGFRLMLFEYNGYIFMGIEQPQKVKRKIRKQNKMAIVEFQNLLAQWQVKADKEHMAVMLNEYLNRNSSEWRVIKKKAKDGLSTVQVIYQPSETNTKLSFQGKSLQRMLEEVYTAAPILLVYPSFKGFAFHCFESLLLLPSE
;
A
#
# COMPACT_ATOMS: atom_id res chain seq x y z
N ALA A 1 -9.21 -1.15 -24.53
CA ALA A 1 -9.29 -0.18 -25.65
C ALA A 1 -10.45 -0.56 -26.57
N LYS A 2 -11.27 0.39 -27.01
CA LYS A 2 -12.38 0.17 -27.95
C LYS A 2 -11.96 0.40 -29.41
N GLY A 3 -10.84 1.09 -29.62
CA GLY A 3 -10.44 1.58 -30.94
C GLY A 3 -11.15 2.90 -31.28
N GLY A 4 -10.47 3.76 -32.04
CA GLY A 4 -10.94 5.08 -32.45
C GLY A 4 -10.64 6.21 -31.46
N GLU A 5 -9.94 5.93 -30.36
CA GLU A 5 -9.56 6.93 -29.38
C GLU A 5 -8.72 8.06 -30.02
N GLN A 6 -9.04 9.31 -29.69
CA GLN A 6 -8.35 10.48 -30.21
C GLN A 6 -7.26 10.91 -29.24
N VAL A 7 -6.02 10.63 -29.61
CA VAL A 7 -4.84 10.96 -28.80
C VAL A 7 -3.94 11.90 -29.57
N GLN A 8 -3.40 12.87 -28.86
CA GLN A 8 -2.36 13.76 -29.31
C GLN A 8 -1.04 13.37 -28.65
N ILE A 9 0.04 13.30 -29.42
CA ILE A 9 1.36 12.98 -28.89
C ILE A 9 2.20 14.25 -28.82
N GLN A 10 2.91 14.41 -27.71
CA GLN A 10 3.87 15.47 -27.46
C GLN A 10 5.17 14.88 -26.95
N LEU A 11 6.31 15.38 -27.44
CA LEU A 11 7.63 15.11 -26.88
C LEU A 11 8.21 16.42 -26.35
N SER A 12 8.90 16.36 -25.21
CA SER A 12 9.58 17.50 -24.58
C SER A 12 11.05 17.17 -24.31
N ASP A 13 11.91 18.17 -24.49
CA ASP A 13 13.28 18.15 -23.97
C ASP A 13 13.35 18.87 -22.61
N LYS A 14 14.51 18.83 -21.96
CA LYS A 14 14.73 19.44 -20.64
C LYS A 14 14.31 20.90 -20.56
N SER A 15 14.66 21.70 -21.58
CA SER A 15 14.34 23.13 -21.62
C SER A 15 12.83 23.39 -21.72
N LEU A 16 12.12 22.48 -22.38
CA LEU A 16 10.67 22.52 -22.56
C LEU A 16 9.92 22.03 -21.32
N SER A 17 10.43 20.99 -20.64
CA SER A 17 9.85 20.50 -19.39
C SER A 17 9.91 21.54 -18.26
N GLU A 18 10.93 22.40 -18.25
CA GLU A 18 11.11 23.45 -17.22
C GLU A 18 10.21 24.68 -17.43
N ARG A 19 9.63 24.85 -18.64
CA ARG A 19 8.88 26.07 -19.01
C ARG A 19 7.35 25.91 -18.96
N GLU A 20 6.83 24.70 -18.74
CA GLU A 20 5.38 24.37 -18.82
C GLU A 20 4.68 24.93 -20.08
N ASP A 21 5.44 25.19 -21.15
CA ASP A 21 4.93 25.83 -22.36
C ASP A 21 4.19 24.80 -23.24
N SER A 22 2.95 25.11 -23.62
CA SER A 22 2.14 24.28 -24.53
C SER A 22 2.57 24.49 -25.98
N ARG A 23 3.12 23.45 -26.63
CA ARG A 23 3.61 23.48 -28.03
C ARG A 23 3.29 22.17 -28.78
N PRO A 24 3.31 22.18 -30.12
CA PRO A 24 2.25 21.62 -30.95
C PRO A 24 2.13 20.12 -30.78
N THR A 25 0.96 19.73 -30.31
CA THR A 25 0.48 18.36 -30.39
C THR A 25 0.08 18.06 -31.83
N LYS A 26 0.60 16.98 -32.42
CA LYS A 26 -0.01 16.42 -33.62
C LYS A 26 -0.99 15.32 -33.21
N PRO A 27 -2.21 15.30 -33.77
CA PRO A 27 -3.11 14.16 -33.62
C PRO A 27 -2.38 12.89 -34.05
N LEU A 28 -2.54 11.82 -33.29
CA LEU A 28 -1.99 10.50 -33.63
C LEU A 28 -2.44 10.04 -35.01
N SER A 29 -3.63 10.46 -35.46
CA SER A 29 -4.14 10.22 -36.81
C SER A 29 -3.23 10.74 -37.94
N THR A 30 -2.32 11.67 -37.63
CA THR A 30 -1.27 12.11 -38.58
C THR A 30 -0.32 10.97 -38.94
N TYR A 31 0.00 10.12 -37.97
CA TYR A 31 0.96 9.02 -38.10
C TYR A 31 0.27 7.65 -38.19
N LEU A 32 -0.97 7.58 -37.75
CA LEU A 32 -1.82 6.40 -37.77
C LEU A 32 -3.18 6.76 -38.41
N PRO A 33 -3.28 6.89 -39.74
CA PRO A 33 -4.47 7.43 -40.40
C PRO A 33 -5.78 6.67 -40.14
N GLN A 34 -5.67 5.38 -39.87
CA GLN A 34 -6.83 4.52 -39.52
C GLN A 34 -7.26 4.65 -38.04
N GLY A 35 -6.56 5.48 -37.26
CA GLY A 35 -6.76 5.60 -35.83
C GLY A 35 -6.26 4.38 -35.05
N ILE A 36 -6.38 4.48 -33.73
CA ILE A 36 -6.10 3.38 -32.80
C ILE A 36 -7.10 2.26 -33.06
N THR A 37 -6.63 1.02 -33.11
CA THR A 37 -7.48 -0.17 -33.21
C THR A 37 -7.32 -1.05 -31.97
N THR A 38 -7.99 -2.20 -31.97
CA THR A 38 -7.82 -3.23 -30.93
C THR A 38 -6.66 -4.19 -31.22
N VAL A 39 -5.89 -3.96 -32.28
CA VAL A 39 -4.72 -4.75 -32.68
C VAL A 39 -3.46 -3.91 -32.49
N TRP A 40 -2.34 -4.55 -32.11
CA TRP A 40 -1.05 -3.88 -32.02
C TRP A 40 -0.65 -3.25 -33.36
N GLN A 41 -0.31 -1.97 -33.32
CA GLN A 41 0.08 -1.18 -34.48
C GLN A 41 1.38 -0.45 -34.15
N GLU A 42 2.36 -0.55 -35.03
CA GLU A 42 3.54 0.31 -34.96
C GLU A 42 3.17 1.73 -35.40
N VAL A 43 3.59 2.72 -34.62
CA VAL A 43 3.45 4.13 -34.96
C VAL A 43 4.83 4.75 -35.11
N LEU A 44 5.16 5.19 -36.32
CA LEU A 44 6.41 5.89 -36.62
C LEU A 44 6.18 7.39 -36.61
N ILE A 45 6.83 8.09 -35.69
CA ILE A 45 6.74 9.54 -35.52
C ILE A 45 8.08 10.16 -35.96
N PRO A 46 8.16 10.85 -37.11
CA PRO A 46 9.38 11.52 -37.53
C PRO A 46 9.75 12.65 -36.56
N LEU A 47 10.96 12.62 -35.96
CA LEU A 47 11.37 13.66 -35.00
C LEU A 47 11.36 15.07 -35.59
N LYS A 48 11.59 15.21 -36.91
CA LYS A 48 11.48 16.49 -37.62
C LYS A 48 10.09 17.13 -37.54
N ASP A 49 9.06 16.33 -37.30
CA ASP A 49 7.67 16.78 -37.20
C ASP A 49 7.38 17.41 -35.83
N LEU A 50 8.34 17.34 -34.91
CA LEU A 50 8.32 17.86 -33.55
C LEU A 50 9.31 19.04 -33.50
N GLU A 51 8.82 20.25 -33.76
CA GLU A 51 9.66 21.44 -33.90
C GLU A 51 10.47 21.75 -32.63
N ARG A 52 11.76 22.10 -32.80
CA ARG A 52 12.67 22.55 -31.72
C ARG A 52 12.83 21.55 -30.55
N PHE A 53 12.97 20.28 -30.87
CA PHE A 53 13.28 19.22 -29.91
C PHE A 53 14.77 18.86 -29.97
N ASP A 54 15.47 18.91 -28.84
CA ASP A 54 16.81 18.31 -28.70
C ASP A 54 16.71 16.85 -28.21
N PRO A 55 16.92 15.85 -29.08
CA PRO A 55 16.84 14.44 -28.71
C PRO A 55 17.89 14.01 -27.68
N SER A 56 18.99 14.77 -27.52
CA SER A 56 20.01 14.48 -26.51
C SER A 56 19.56 14.84 -25.08
N GLN A 57 18.45 15.59 -24.96
CA GLN A 57 17.88 16.03 -23.69
C GLN A 57 16.40 15.65 -23.56
N LEU A 58 15.97 14.52 -24.14
CA LEU A 58 14.60 14.01 -23.99
C LEU A 58 14.20 13.99 -22.51
N ALA A 59 13.12 14.69 -22.18
CA ALA A 59 12.62 14.84 -20.83
C ALA A 59 11.23 14.23 -20.63
N GLY A 60 10.38 14.20 -21.68
CA GLY A 60 9.02 13.67 -21.55
C GLY A 60 8.37 13.26 -22.86
N LEU A 61 7.48 12.27 -22.75
CA LEU A 61 6.52 11.86 -23.77
C LEU A 61 5.12 11.96 -23.14
N THR A 62 4.21 12.68 -23.78
CA THR A 62 2.87 12.91 -23.26
C THR A 62 1.81 12.47 -24.27
N PHE A 63 0.82 11.74 -23.78
CA PHE A 63 -0.37 11.33 -24.52
C PHE A 63 -1.56 12.16 -24.03
N ASN A 64 -1.99 13.12 -24.84
CA ASN A 64 -3.07 14.06 -24.53
C ASN A 64 -4.38 13.58 -25.16
N PHE A 65 -5.38 13.28 -24.34
CA PHE A 65 -6.73 12.97 -24.80
C PHE A 65 -7.53 14.26 -24.94
N THR A 66 -7.90 14.62 -26.17
CA THR A 66 -8.48 15.94 -26.48
C THR A 66 -9.99 16.03 -26.32
N SER A 67 -10.65 14.91 -26.03
CA SER A 67 -12.08 14.85 -25.78
C SER A 67 -12.32 14.29 -24.39
N THR A 68 -13.35 14.78 -23.70
CA THR A 68 -13.77 14.22 -22.41
C THR A 68 -14.32 12.81 -22.61
N GLY A 69 -13.96 11.87 -21.73
CA GLY A 69 -14.43 10.48 -21.78
C GLY A 69 -13.50 9.52 -21.04
N CYS A 70 -13.92 8.26 -20.95
CA CYS A 70 -13.06 7.18 -20.46
C CYS A 70 -12.37 6.50 -21.65
N TYR A 71 -11.08 6.71 -21.78
CA TYR A 71 -10.25 6.13 -22.83
C TYR A 71 -9.22 5.18 -22.23
N GLU A 72 -8.85 4.16 -22.98
CA GLU A 72 -7.78 3.25 -22.62
C GLU A 72 -6.95 3.00 -23.88
N VAL A 73 -5.66 3.28 -23.79
CA VAL A 73 -4.69 3.07 -24.87
C VAL A 73 -3.51 2.31 -24.30
N PHE A 74 -3.19 1.19 -24.96
CA PHE A 74 -2.03 0.38 -24.60
C PHE A 74 -0.83 0.84 -25.42
N VAL A 75 0.29 1.05 -24.75
CA VAL A 75 1.58 1.39 -25.35
C VAL A 75 2.58 0.38 -24.79
N ASP A 76 3.35 -0.23 -25.68
CA ASP A 76 4.37 -1.23 -25.33
C ASP A 76 5.76 -0.61 -25.51
N ASP A 77 6.47 -0.96 -26.59
CA ASP A 77 7.81 -0.44 -26.87
C ASP A 77 7.78 1.02 -27.37
N ILE A 78 8.62 1.87 -26.76
CA ILE A 78 8.96 3.21 -27.25
C ILE A 78 10.47 3.26 -27.48
N CYS A 79 10.89 3.53 -28.72
CA CYS A 79 12.30 3.62 -29.07
C CYS A 79 12.58 4.74 -30.08
N LEU A 80 13.85 5.15 -30.15
CA LEU A 80 14.35 6.01 -31.22
C LEU A 80 14.99 5.13 -32.31
N LYS A 81 14.50 5.25 -33.54
CA LYS A 81 15.05 4.55 -34.72
C LYS A 81 15.90 5.50 -35.58
N LYS A 82 16.96 4.98 -36.22
CA LYS A 82 17.72 5.78 -37.20
C LYS A 82 16.99 5.84 -38.55
N THR A 83 16.34 4.76 -38.95
CA THR A 83 15.47 4.69 -40.12
C THR A 83 14.14 4.00 -39.79
N ALA A 84 13.08 4.32 -40.54
CA ALA A 84 11.74 3.74 -40.35
C ALA A 84 11.72 2.20 -40.43
N ASN A 85 12.61 1.63 -41.25
CA ASN A 85 12.71 0.19 -41.48
C ASN A 85 13.66 -0.51 -40.50
N ASP A 86 14.36 0.24 -39.65
CA ASP A 86 15.17 -0.38 -38.61
C ASP A 86 14.22 -1.21 -37.73
N PRO A 87 14.61 -2.44 -37.35
CA PRO A 87 13.80 -3.21 -36.43
C PRO A 87 13.63 -2.38 -35.17
N THR A 88 12.40 -2.32 -34.66
CA THR A 88 12.19 -1.92 -33.27
C THR A 88 13.07 -2.86 -32.47
N PRO A 89 14.05 -2.35 -31.69
CA PRO A 89 14.69 -3.19 -30.70
C PRO A 89 13.51 -3.64 -29.87
N LEU A 90 13.06 -4.88 -30.06
CA LEU A 90 12.20 -5.52 -29.09
C LEU A 90 12.98 -5.29 -27.82
N THR A 91 12.39 -4.57 -26.87
CA THR A 91 12.89 -4.70 -25.51
C THR A 91 12.92 -6.20 -25.37
N THR A 92 14.11 -6.78 -25.19
CA THR A 92 14.14 -8.15 -24.76
C THR A 92 13.41 -8.05 -23.44
N GLN A 93 12.08 -8.30 -23.43
CA GLN A 93 11.51 -9.19 -22.47
C GLN A 93 12.59 -10.26 -22.44
N PRO A 94 13.37 -10.33 -21.35
CA PRO A 94 14.53 -11.20 -21.33
C PRO A 94 14.03 -12.52 -21.88
N ASN A 95 14.82 -13.24 -22.67
CA ASN A 95 14.40 -14.48 -23.31
C ASN A 95 14.11 -15.50 -22.20
N ILE A 96 12.98 -15.30 -21.54
CA ILE A 96 12.53 -15.90 -20.31
C ILE A 96 11.67 -16.97 -20.89
N GLN A 97 12.25 -18.16 -20.96
CA GLN A 97 11.45 -19.37 -21.01
C GLN A 97 10.24 -19.12 -20.12
N ARG A 98 9.03 -19.08 -20.70
CA ARG A 98 7.80 -19.01 -19.94
C ARG A 98 7.92 -20.11 -18.90
N LEU A 99 8.25 -19.72 -17.67
CA LEU A 99 8.28 -20.65 -16.57
C LEU A 99 6.82 -21.10 -16.50
N ASN A 100 6.58 -22.41 -16.67
CA ASN A 100 5.28 -23.00 -16.36
C ASN A 100 5.10 -22.99 -14.84
N LYS A 101 5.10 -21.78 -14.27
CA LYS A 101 4.98 -21.49 -12.85
C LYS A 101 3.52 -21.13 -12.63
N GLU A 102 2.83 -22.02 -11.93
CA GLU A 102 1.49 -21.70 -11.45
C GLU A 102 1.59 -20.65 -10.35
N LEU A 103 0.59 -19.76 -10.31
CA LEU A 103 0.42 -18.82 -9.21
C LEU A 103 0.30 -19.58 -7.89
N GLN A 104 0.92 -19.08 -6.84
CA GLN A 104 0.81 -19.61 -5.49
C GLN A 104 0.30 -18.47 -4.62
N ASN A 105 -0.97 -18.11 -4.74
CA ASN A 105 -1.50 -16.89 -4.14
C ASN A 105 -1.53 -16.96 -2.61
N ALA A 106 -1.58 -15.79 -1.98
CA ALA A 106 -1.64 -15.63 -0.54
C ALA A 106 -2.90 -14.87 -0.09
N MET A 107 -3.24 -14.92 1.21
CA MET A 107 -4.39 -14.20 1.76
C MET A 107 -4.18 -13.86 3.24
N TRP A 108 -4.46 -12.61 3.61
CA TRP A 108 -4.53 -12.21 5.02
C TRP A 108 -5.89 -12.60 5.64
N VAL A 109 -5.87 -13.03 6.89
CA VAL A 109 -7.08 -13.37 7.67
C VAL A 109 -6.94 -12.76 9.07
N TRP A 110 -7.78 -11.76 9.35
CA TRP A 110 -7.73 -10.99 10.59
C TRP A 110 -8.78 -11.44 11.62
N GLN A 111 -9.71 -12.34 11.28
CA GLN A 111 -10.74 -12.85 12.20
C GLN A 111 -10.64 -14.37 12.35
N THR A 112 -9.44 -14.83 12.73
CA THR A 112 -9.11 -16.25 12.98
C THR A 112 -10.12 -16.94 13.91
N ASN A 113 -10.65 -16.23 14.92
CA ASN A 113 -11.65 -16.77 15.84
C ASN A 113 -12.97 -17.20 15.14
N LYS A 114 -13.34 -16.58 14.02
CA LYS A 114 -14.50 -17.01 13.23
C LYS A 114 -14.24 -18.33 12.52
N LEU A 115 -13.01 -18.56 12.03
CA LEU A 115 -12.63 -19.84 11.44
C LEU A 115 -12.68 -20.96 12.48
N PHE A 116 -12.39 -20.69 13.75
CA PHE A 116 -12.50 -21.68 14.81
C PHE A 116 -13.96 -22.04 15.15
N ASN A 117 -14.82 -21.04 15.29
CA ASN A 117 -16.12 -21.20 15.93
C ASN A 117 -17.32 -21.28 14.95
N ASN A 118 -17.10 -21.11 13.64
CA ASN A 118 -18.16 -21.10 12.64
C ASN A 118 -17.81 -21.97 11.43
N LEU A 119 -18.43 -23.15 11.34
CA LEU A 119 -18.18 -24.12 10.27
C LEU A 119 -18.51 -23.55 8.89
N ALA A 120 -19.66 -22.91 8.71
CA ALA A 120 -20.05 -22.32 7.43
C ALA A 120 -19.09 -21.21 6.97
N TYR A 121 -18.54 -20.44 7.92
CA TYR A 121 -17.51 -19.45 7.62
C TYR A 121 -16.19 -20.10 7.19
N ARG A 122 -15.81 -21.21 7.84
CA ARG A 122 -14.62 -22.01 7.47
C ARG A 122 -14.77 -22.70 6.11
N GLU A 123 -15.97 -23.20 5.78
CA GLU A 123 -16.25 -23.78 4.46
C GLU A 123 -16.09 -22.73 3.36
N LYS A 124 -16.67 -21.53 3.55
CA LYS A 124 -16.46 -20.40 2.63
C LYS A 124 -14.99 -20.03 2.48
N PHE A 125 -14.22 -20.06 3.57
CA PHE A 125 -12.78 -19.82 3.51
C PHE A 125 -12.08 -20.82 2.59
N PHE A 126 -12.36 -22.12 2.73
CA PHE A 126 -11.75 -23.11 1.85
C PHE A 126 -12.23 -23.03 0.40
N ASP A 127 -13.48 -22.64 0.16
CA ASP A 127 -13.99 -22.39 -1.19
C ASP A 127 -13.25 -21.23 -1.87
N TYR A 128 -13.02 -20.13 -1.15
CA TYR A 128 -12.23 -19.00 -1.64
C TYR A 128 -10.76 -19.38 -1.83
N CYS A 129 -10.16 -20.14 -0.90
CA CYS A 129 -8.80 -20.65 -1.07
C CYS A 129 -8.66 -21.46 -2.37
N LYS A 130 -9.64 -22.33 -2.67
CA LYS A 130 -9.65 -23.09 -3.91
C LYS A 130 -9.85 -22.18 -5.14
N ARG A 131 -10.83 -21.28 -5.11
CA ARG A 131 -11.18 -20.39 -6.24
C ARG A 131 -10.03 -19.45 -6.60
N LEU A 132 -9.30 -18.94 -5.61
CA LEU A 132 -8.22 -17.99 -5.79
C LEU A 132 -6.85 -18.66 -5.82
N ASN A 133 -6.77 -20.00 -5.80
CA ASN A 133 -5.53 -20.77 -5.74
C ASN A 133 -4.58 -20.30 -4.61
N ILE A 134 -5.15 -20.15 -3.42
CA ILE A 134 -4.42 -19.75 -2.21
C ILE A 134 -3.64 -20.95 -1.68
N GLN A 135 -2.33 -20.77 -1.53
CA GLN A 135 -1.41 -21.74 -0.94
C GLN A 135 -0.75 -21.21 0.33
N HIS A 136 -0.83 -19.90 0.57
CA HIS A 136 -0.26 -19.22 1.72
C HIS A 136 -1.34 -18.41 2.44
N VAL A 137 -1.47 -18.59 3.75
CA VAL A 137 -2.43 -17.81 4.55
C VAL A 137 -1.71 -17.20 5.74
N TYR A 138 -1.86 -15.88 5.88
CA TYR A 138 -1.37 -15.10 7.01
C TYR A 138 -2.51 -14.98 8.01
N LEU A 139 -2.43 -15.74 9.11
CA LEU A 139 -3.54 -15.95 10.03
C LEU A 139 -3.26 -15.25 11.36
N GLN A 140 -4.13 -14.31 11.76
CA GLN A 140 -3.92 -13.56 13.00
C GLN A 140 -3.82 -14.50 14.20
N LEU A 141 -2.79 -14.30 15.03
CA LEU A 141 -2.62 -15.02 16.29
C LEU A 141 -3.27 -14.29 17.46
N PHE A 142 -3.68 -15.06 18.47
CA PHE A 142 -4.14 -14.52 19.74
C PHE A 142 -3.24 -15.06 20.85
N TYR A 143 -2.89 -14.20 21.80
CA TYR A 143 -2.00 -14.52 22.91
C TYR A 143 -2.43 -13.77 24.18
N ASP A 144 -1.93 -14.20 25.33
CA ASP A 144 -2.19 -13.53 26.60
C ASP A 144 -1.42 -12.20 26.71
N ASP A 145 -1.84 -11.33 27.64
CA ASP A 145 -1.26 -9.99 27.80
C ASP A 145 0.24 -10.01 28.14
N ASN A 146 0.75 -11.11 28.70
CA ASN A 146 2.17 -11.28 29.04
C ASN A 146 3.01 -11.85 27.90
N LEU A 147 2.42 -12.16 26.74
CA LEU A 147 3.10 -12.78 25.58
C LEU A 147 3.78 -14.11 25.92
N THR A 148 3.16 -14.90 26.79
CA THR A 148 3.69 -16.18 27.26
C THR A 148 2.98 -17.39 26.68
N THR A 149 1.74 -17.21 26.23
CA THR A 149 0.89 -18.31 25.75
C THR A 149 0.08 -17.91 24.52
N LEU A 150 0.11 -18.75 23.47
CA LEU A 150 -0.86 -18.66 22.38
C LEU A 150 -2.23 -19.14 22.86
N LEU A 151 -3.24 -18.30 22.69
CA LEU A 151 -4.64 -18.65 22.95
C LEU A 151 -5.17 -19.54 21.82
N PHE A 152 -6.16 -20.38 22.15
CA PHE A 152 -6.84 -21.28 21.20
C PHE A 152 -5.91 -22.27 20.46
N ALA A 153 -4.80 -22.68 21.07
CA ALA A 153 -3.79 -23.55 20.44
C ALA A 153 -4.37 -24.82 19.81
N ASP A 154 -5.30 -25.51 20.46
CA ASP A 154 -5.91 -26.74 19.90
C ASP A 154 -6.79 -26.46 18.67
N SER A 155 -7.53 -25.36 18.68
CA SER A 155 -8.32 -24.93 17.51
C SER A 155 -7.41 -24.52 16.35
N LEU A 156 -6.28 -23.88 16.66
CA LEU A 156 -5.26 -23.56 15.67
C LEU A 156 -4.64 -24.84 15.10
N LYS A 157 -4.29 -25.85 15.92
CA LYS A 157 -3.78 -27.15 15.45
C LYS A 157 -4.75 -27.82 14.49
N ALA A 158 -6.02 -27.90 14.88
CA ALA A 158 -7.06 -28.49 14.04
C ALA A 158 -7.22 -27.76 12.70
N LEU A 159 -7.23 -26.42 12.70
CA LEU A 159 -7.32 -25.63 11.47
C LEU A 159 -6.08 -25.81 10.59
N THR A 160 -4.88 -25.72 11.15
CA THR A 160 -3.62 -25.86 10.41
C THR A 160 -3.52 -27.24 9.76
N SER A 161 -3.95 -28.30 10.45
CA SER A 161 -4.01 -29.65 9.88
C SER A 161 -4.96 -29.75 8.68
N LEU A 162 -6.16 -29.14 8.77
CA LEU A 162 -7.11 -29.08 7.65
C LEU A 162 -6.55 -28.28 6.46
N CYS A 163 -5.82 -27.19 6.73
CA CYS A 163 -5.16 -26.39 5.70
C CYS A 163 -4.03 -27.18 5.04
N TYR A 164 -3.21 -27.88 5.82
CA TYR A 164 -2.14 -28.74 5.33
C TYR A 164 -2.65 -29.79 4.35
N ASP A 165 -3.75 -30.49 4.68
CA ASP A 165 -4.37 -31.51 3.81
C ASP A 165 -4.91 -30.93 2.49
N LYS A 166 -5.06 -29.61 2.40
CA LYS A 166 -5.46 -28.88 1.19
C LYS A 166 -4.29 -28.19 0.49
N GLY A 167 -3.06 -28.42 0.93
CA GLY A 167 -1.87 -27.79 0.36
C GLY A 167 -1.68 -26.32 0.76
N ILE A 168 -2.34 -25.87 1.83
CA ILE A 168 -2.29 -24.49 2.32
C ILE A 168 -1.34 -24.40 3.52
N LYS A 169 -0.33 -23.55 3.43
CA LYS A 169 0.61 -23.24 4.51
C LYS A 169 0.10 -22.06 5.32
N ILE A 170 0.10 -22.21 6.65
CA ILE A 170 -0.30 -21.14 7.58
C ILE A 170 0.92 -20.47 8.17
N TYR A 171 0.91 -19.14 8.18
CA TYR A 171 1.90 -18.28 8.81
C TYR A 171 1.20 -17.48 9.90
N GLY A 172 1.82 -17.37 11.08
CA GLY A 172 1.28 -16.56 12.16
C GLY A 172 1.43 -15.08 11.85
N LEU A 173 0.30 -14.37 11.73
CA LEU A 173 0.23 -12.95 11.41
C LEU A 173 0.00 -12.13 12.67
N ASP A 174 0.71 -11.00 12.79
CA ASP A 174 0.27 -9.87 13.61
C ASP A 174 1.00 -8.58 13.21
N GLY A 175 0.57 -7.45 13.76
CA GLY A 175 1.07 -6.15 13.33
C GLY A 175 0.60 -4.96 14.16
N SER A 176 1.49 -3.99 14.35
CA SER A 176 1.15 -2.65 14.84
C SER A 176 2.21 -1.64 14.39
N PRO A 177 1.85 -0.40 14.01
CA PRO A 177 2.82 0.64 13.64
C PRO A 177 3.91 0.87 14.68
N GLU A 178 3.53 0.88 15.96
CA GLU A 178 4.41 1.14 17.09
C GLU A 178 5.46 0.04 17.28
N TRP A 179 5.28 -1.17 16.73
CA TRP A 179 6.26 -2.24 16.86
C TRP A 179 7.55 -1.95 16.11
N GLY A 180 7.55 -1.06 15.13
CA GLY A 180 8.77 -0.58 14.47
C GLY A 180 9.65 0.30 15.36
N LEU A 181 9.24 0.57 16.60
CA LEU A 181 9.97 1.38 17.58
C LEU A 181 10.68 0.51 18.61
N TYR A 182 11.87 0.92 19.05
CA TYR A 182 12.70 0.16 19.98
C TYR A 182 11.95 -0.30 21.24
N GLU A 183 11.09 0.54 21.80
CA GLU A 183 10.36 0.23 23.05
C GLU A 183 9.32 -0.89 22.87
N LYS A 184 9.05 -1.31 21.63
CA LYS A 184 8.06 -2.34 21.29
C LYS A 184 8.65 -3.55 20.58
N HIS A 185 9.95 -3.59 20.29
CA HIS A 185 10.57 -4.72 19.58
C HIS A 185 10.35 -6.07 20.27
N GLU A 186 10.24 -6.08 21.60
CA GLU A 186 10.04 -7.32 22.36
C GLU A 186 8.72 -8.02 22.00
N VAL A 187 7.70 -7.28 21.53
CA VAL A 187 6.40 -7.85 21.17
C VAL A 187 6.51 -8.81 19.99
N PRO A 188 6.93 -8.39 18.77
CA PRO A 188 7.09 -9.30 17.64
C PRO A 188 8.15 -10.39 17.89
N LEU A 189 9.22 -10.10 18.64
CA LEU A 189 10.22 -11.12 19.01
C LEU A 189 9.60 -12.23 19.91
N SER A 190 8.74 -11.84 20.86
CA SER A 190 7.99 -12.79 21.69
C SER A 190 7.02 -13.63 20.86
N ILE A 191 6.35 -13.04 19.88
CA ILE A 191 5.45 -13.77 18.96
C ILE A 191 6.21 -14.86 18.20
N VAL A 192 7.42 -14.60 17.70
CA VAL A 192 8.25 -15.64 17.06
C VAL A 192 8.58 -16.78 18.02
N ASN A 193 8.90 -16.45 19.29
CA ASN A 193 9.14 -17.48 20.31
C ASN A 193 7.88 -18.30 20.62
N LEU A 194 6.70 -17.66 20.69
CA LEU A 194 5.43 -18.34 20.88
C LEU A 194 5.10 -19.30 19.72
N ILE A 195 5.35 -18.90 18.47
CA ILE A 195 5.20 -19.76 17.30
C ILE A 195 6.15 -20.98 17.40
N ALA A 196 7.40 -20.76 17.80
CA ALA A 196 8.36 -21.85 17.97
C ALA A 196 7.95 -22.84 19.07
N GLN A 197 7.45 -22.34 20.21
CA GLN A 197 6.92 -23.17 21.31
C GLN A 197 5.68 -23.96 20.87
N TYR A 198 4.76 -23.32 20.18
CA TYR A 198 3.59 -23.97 19.59
C TYR A 198 4.01 -25.12 18.67
N ASN A 199 4.92 -24.84 17.73
CA ASN A 199 5.44 -25.82 16.77
C ASN A 199 6.18 -26.98 17.43
N ALA A 200 6.82 -26.78 18.58
CA ALA A 200 7.47 -27.86 19.32
C ALA A 200 6.45 -28.87 19.88
N SER A 201 5.23 -28.44 20.17
CA SER A 201 4.13 -29.28 20.68
C SER A 201 3.19 -29.82 19.59
N ALA A 202 3.37 -29.38 18.33
CA ALA A 202 2.49 -29.67 17.22
C ALA A 202 3.04 -30.81 16.35
N SER A 203 2.15 -31.69 15.86
CA SER A 203 2.53 -32.66 14.83
C SER A 203 2.84 -31.97 13.50
N PHE A 204 3.46 -32.68 12.56
CA PHE A 204 3.96 -32.08 11.31
C PHE A 204 2.90 -31.26 10.55
N LYS A 205 1.66 -31.76 10.44
CA LYS A 205 0.56 -31.08 9.74
C LYS A 205 -0.02 -29.89 10.49
N GLU A 206 0.24 -29.80 11.78
CA GLU A 206 -0.34 -28.78 12.67
C GLU A 206 0.61 -27.58 12.86
N LYS A 207 1.84 -27.64 12.32
CA LYS A 207 2.83 -26.57 12.49
C LYS A 207 2.52 -25.36 11.62
N LEU A 208 2.77 -24.18 12.18
CA LEU A 208 2.87 -22.94 11.42
C LEU A 208 4.19 -22.94 10.63
N ALA A 209 4.15 -22.51 9.38
CA ALA A 209 5.31 -22.45 8.49
C ALA A 209 6.28 -21.31 8.86
N GLY A 210 5.77 -20.25 9.50
CA GLY A 210 6.56 -19.06 9.82
C GLY A 210 5.77 -17.98 10.53
N ALA A 211 6.42 -16.83 10.68
CA ALA A 211 5.84 -15.59 11.20
C ALA A 211 5.74 -14.56 10.08
N HIS A 212 4.65 -13.82 10.05
CA HIS A 212 4.38 -12.75 9.09
C HIS A 212 4.03 -11.46 9.83
N PHE A 213 4.67 -10.35 9.48
CA PHE A 213 4.52 -9.10 10.22
C PHE A 213 4.07 -7.93 9.35
N ASP A 214 2.88 -7.42 9.67
CA ASP A 214 2.29 -6.19 9.12
C ASP A 214 2.64 -5.00 10.03
N ILE A 215 3.85 -4.45 9.87
CA ILE A 215 4.34 -3.34 10.72
C ILE A 215 4.54 -2.12 9.83
N GLU A 216 3.63 -1.16 9.97
CA GLU A 216 3.52 0.04 9.16
C GLU A 216 3.93 1.31 9.94
N PRO A 217 5.23 1.52 10.23
CA PRO A 217 5.67 2.62 11.07
C PRO A 217 5.41 4.00 10.44
N TYR A 218 5.11 4.05 9.14
CA TYR A 218 4.70 5.27 8.44
C TYR A 218 3.35 5.83 8.92
N LEU A 219 2.58 5.05 9.68
CA LEU A 219 1.35 5.50 10.34
C LEU A 219 1.60 6.24 11.66
N LEU A 220 2.83 6.27 12.15
CA LEU A 220 3.21 7.07 13.32
C LEU A 220 3.27 8.55 12.93
N LEU A 221 2.75 9.43 13.79
CA LEU A 221 2.74 10.86 13.47
C LEU A 221 4.14 11.42 13.19
N GLY A 222 5.14 10.95 13.96
CA GLY A 222 6.55 11.33 13.84
C GLY A 222 7.15 11.02 12.47
N PHE A 223 6.57 10.12 11.69
CA PHE A 223 7.03 9.85 10.32
C PHE A 223 6.88 11.07 9.38
N ASN A 224 6.10 12.08 9.77
CA ASN A 224 5.93 13.34 9.03
C ASN A 224 7.02 14.38 9.35
N ASP A 225 7.89 14.14 10.33
CA ASP A 225 9.10 14.94 10.54
C ASP A 225 10.32 14.22 9.93
N PRO A 226 11.18 14.90 9.13
CA PRO A 226 12.32 14.25 8.49
C PRO A 226 13.33 13.59 9.45
N SER A 227 13.57 14.16 10.63
CA SER A 227 14.54 13.62 11.59
C SER A 227 13.98 12.40 12.32
N LEU A 228 12.74 12.49 12.79
CA LEU A 228 12.03 11.39 13.43
C LEU A 228 11.76 10.25 12.44
N LYS A 229 11.43 10.56 11.17
CA LYS A 229 11.29 9.56 10.09
C LYS A 229 12.55 8.71 9.96
N LYS A 230 13.74 9.33 9.86
CA LYS A 230 15.01 8.60 9.75
C LYS A 230 15.25 7.67 10.94
N GLN A 231 14.96 8.15 12.14
CA GLN A 231 15.05 7.35 13.35
C GLN A 231 14.07 6.17 13.33
N ILE A 232 12.78 6.42 13.04
CA ILE A 232 11.74 5.39 12.97
C ILE A 232 12.07 4.31 11.93
N ILE A 233 12.57 4.70 10.76
CA ILE A 233 13.00 3.75 9.72
C ILE A 233 14.16 2.89 10.24
N TYR A 234 15.17 3.51 10.85
CA TYR A 234 16.32 2.78 11.39
C TYR A 234 15.90 1.78 12.48
N GLU A 235 15.08 2.21 13.44
CA GLU A 235 14.54 1.35 14.51
C GLU A 235 13.78 0.15 13.90
N ASN A 236 12.92 0.40 12.91
CA ASN A 236 12.18 -0.66 12.24
C ASN A 236 13.10 -1.64 11.50
N LEU A 237 14.14 -1.15 10.81
CA LEU A 237 15.13 -2.02 10.16
C LEU A 237 15.92 -2.87 11.16
N ASP A 238 16.27 -2.32 12.33
CA ASP A 238 16.89 -3.07 13.42
C ASP A 238 15.97 -4.19 13.93
N LEU A 239 14.66 -3.94 14.08
CA LEU A 239 13.69 -4.99 14.39
C LEU A 239 13.71 -6.09 13.32
N LYS A 240 13.63 -5.72 12.03
CA LYS A 240 13.58 -6.72 10.95
C LYS A 240 14.83 -7.59 10.92
N LYS A 241 16.00 -7.03 11.23
CA LYS A 241 17.25 -7.78 11.41
C LYS A 241 17.13 -8.80 12.56
N LYS A 242 16.68 -8.36 13.74
CA LYS A 242 16.49 -9.24 14.91
C LYS A 242 15.49 -10.36 14.64
N LEU A 243 14.38 -10.04 13.94
CA LEU A 243 13.40 -11.04 13.53
C LEU A 243 13.97 -12.06 12.55
N ALA A 244 14.77 -11.62 11.55
CA ALA A 244 15.40 -12.51 10.59
C ALA A 244 16.38 -13.47 11.28
N GLU A 245 17.20 -12.95 12.20
CA GLU A 245 18.11 -13.75 13.00
C GLU A 245 17.37 -14.79 13.87
N LEU A 246 16.33 -14.37 14.58
CA LEU A 246 15.54 -15.23 15.46
C LEU A 246 14.77 -16.30 14.66
N CYS A 247 14.10 -15.93 13.56
CA CYS A 247 13.37 -16.87 12.72
C CYS A 247 14.31 -17.93 12.14
N ARG A 248 15.51 -17.55 11.69
CA ARG A 248 16.54 -18.50 11.25
C ARG A 248 16.96 -19.45 12.36
N GLN A 249 17.18 -18.96 13.59
CA GLN A 249 17.50 -19.82 14.74
C GLN A 249 16.38 -20.81 15.08
N LYS A 250 15.13 -20.44 14.86
CA LYS A 250 13.94 -21.26 15.14
C LYS A 250 13.47 -22.09 13.93
N ASN A 251 14.18 -22.05 12.80
CA ASN A 251 13.77 -22.68 11.54
C ASN A 251 12.36 -22.25 11.08
N LEU A 252 12.05 -20.96 11.22
CA LEU A 252 10.81 -20.35 10.78
C LEU A 252 11.08 -19.46 9.56
N ILE A 253 10.11 -19.41 8.65
CA ILE A 253 10.10 -18.43 7.56
C ILE A 253 9.69 -17.07 8.14
N LEU A 254 10.42 -16.01 7.79
CA LEU A 254 10.02 -14.63 8.04
C LEU A 254 9.34 -14.04 6.80
N GLY A 255 8.10 -13.59 6.98
CA GLY A 255 7.34 -12.77 6.03
C GLY A 255 7.16 -11.34 6.54
N LEU A 256 7.23 -10.36 5.64
CA LEU A 256 7.05 -8.94 5.94
C LEU A 256 6.17 -8.26 4.91
N ASP A 257 5.32 -7.33 5.37
CA ASP A 257 4.60 -6.40 4.51
C ASP A 257 5.46 -5.15 4.27
N ILE A 258 5.58 -4.72 3.01
CA ILE A 258 6.32 -3.51 2.60
C ILE A 258 5.46 -2.62 1.71
N PRO A 259 5.43 -1.29 1.93
CA PRO A 259 4.72 -0.40 1.03
C PRO A 259 5.52 -0.12 -0.25
N PHE A 260 4.81 -0.10 -1.38
CA PHE A 260 5.36 0.12 -2.73
C PHE A 260 6.10 1.43 -2.95
N TRP A 261 5.93 2.41 -2.06
CA TRP A 261 6.46 3.76 -2.24
C TRP A 261 7.75 3.99 -1.47
N TYR A 262 8.26 3.00 -0.72
CA TYR A 262 9.46 3.20 0.09
C TYR A 262 10.70 3.55 -0.75
N GLU A 263 10.79 3.04 -1.96
CA GLU A 263 11.84 3.36 -2.93
C GLU A 263 11.48 4.49 -3.90
N ASP A 264 10.24 5.00 -3.88
CA ASP A 264 9.86 6.15 -4.71
C ASP A 264 10.79 7.33 -4.38
N PRO A 265 11.30 8.05 -5.38
CA PRO A 265 12.21 9.17 -5.15
C PRO A 265 11.48 10.34 -4.48
N ASP A 266 12.14 10.98 -3.52
CA ASP A 266 11.72 12.26 -2.95
C ASP A 266 12.27 13.45 -3.76
N SER A 267 12.10 14.67 -3.25
CA SER A 267 12.57 15.90 -3.91
C SER A 267 14.09 15.97 -4.13
N THR A 268 14.87 15.11 -3.49
CA THR A 268 16.33 15.01 -3.68
C THR A 268 16.72 14.02 -4.78
N GLY A 269 15.75 13.25 -5.29
CA GLY A 269 15.98 12.17 -6.25
C GLY A 269 16.44 10.85 -5.62
N LEU A 270 16.66 10.81 -4.30
CA LEU A 270 16.87 9.58 -3.54
C LEU A 270 15.53 8.99 -3.11
N ALA A 271 15.49 7.69 -2.83
CA ALA A 271 14.32 7.02 -2.26
C ALA A 271 13.81 7.75 -1.00
N ALA A 272 12.49 7.86 -0.84
CA ALA A 272 11.83 8.52 0.29
C ALA A 272 12.20 7.92 1.66
N THR A 273 12.73 6.70 1.67
CA THR A 273 13.22 5.99 2.85
C THR A 273 14.71 5.63 2.79
N HIS A 274 15.50 6.36 1.98
CA HIS A 274 16.93 6.11 1.82
C HIS A 274 17.66 6.14 3.17
N THR A 275 18.28 5.01 3.52
CA THR A 275 18.86 4.78 4.85
C THR A 275 20.17 4.00 4.76
N LEU A 276 21.20 4.49 5.44
CA LEU A 276 22.42 3.73 5.72
C LEU A 276 22.13 2.73 6.84
N PHE A 277 22.12 1.43 6.52
CA PHE A 277 21.89 0.36 7.48
C PHE A 277 22.76 -0.86 7.13
N ASN A 278 23.39 -1.49 8.13
CA ASN A 278 24.37 -2.58 7.94
C ASN A 278 25.43 -2.29 6.84
N ASN A 279 26.01 -1.08 6.85
CA ASN A 279 27.03 -0.62 5.88
C ASN A 279 26.56 -0.57 4.41
N LYS A 280 25.25 -0.49 4.17
CA LYS A 280 24.66 -0.36 2.84
C LYS A 280 23.68 0.80 2.80
N GLU A 281 23.80 1.66 1.80
CA GLU A 281 22.86 2.75 1.52
C GLU A 281 21.86 2.30 0.45
N GLN A 282 20.57 2.30 0.79
CA GLN A 282 19.47 1.96 -0.13
C GLN A 282 18.13 2.33 0.51
N ALA A 283 17.03 2.15 -0.24
CA ALA A 283 15.66 2.26 0.28
C ALA A 283 15.40 1.25 1.43
N ALA A 284 14.52 1.60 2.36
CA ALA A 284 14.15 0.70 3.45
C ALA A 284 13.49 -0.59 2.94
N SER A 285 12.72 -0.54 1.85
CA SER A 285 12.13 -1.73 1.19
C SER A 285 13.20 -2.74 0.80
N TYR A 286 14.29 -2.31 0.16
CA TYR A 286 15.39 -3.20 -0.23
C TYR A 286 16.15 -3.80 0.94
N HIS A 287 16.36 -3.04 2.03
CA HIS A 287 16.89 -3.62 3.28
C HIS A 287 15.98 -4.72 3.83
N MET A 288 14.66 -4.50 3.84
CA MET A 288 13.69 -5.49 4.32
C MET A 288 13.67 -6.74 3.43
N ILE A 289 13.73 -6.57 2.11
CA ILE A 289 13.84 -7.69 1.15
C ILE A 289 15.12 -8.48 1.39
N ASP A 290 16.26 -7.83 1.68
CA ASP A 290 17.52 -8.53 1.96
C ASP A 290 17.37 -9.48 3.17
N MET A 291 16.59 -9.09 4.19
CA MET A 291 16.49 -9.78 5.49
C MET A 291 15.40 -10.88 5.57
N ALA A 292 14.27 -10.74 4.88
CA ALA A 292 13.16 -11.70 4.96
C ALA A 292 13.13 -12.70 3.80
N GLN A 293 12.51 -13.87 3.98
CA GLN A 293 12.36 -14.84 2.89
C GLN A 293 11.13 -14.53 2.05
N HIS A 294 10.06 -14.07 2.70
CA HIS A 294 8.77 -13.76 2.10
C HIS A 294 8.50 -12.26 2.23
N ILE A 295 7.97 -11.66 1.15
CA ILE A 295 7.62 -10.25 1.09
C ILE A 295 6.26 -10.14 0.44
N ASP A 296 5.35 -9.40 1.05
CA ASP A 296 4.16 -8.93 0.37
C ASP A 296 4.28 -7.42 0.15
N ILE A 297 4.21 -7.02 -1.11
CA ILE A 297 4.23 -5.61 -1.48
C ILE A 297 2.80 -5.09 -1.33
N MET A 298 2.62 -4.04 -0.55
CA MET A 298 1.34 -3.37 -0.37
C MET A 298 1.04 -2.42 -1.54
N GLY A 299 1.16 -2.94 -2.77
CA GLY A 299 1.02 -2.19 -4.04
C GLY A 299 -0.36 -1.64 -4.26
N TYR A 300 -1.40 -2.36 -3.81
CA TYR A 300 -2.78 -1.92 -3.66
C TYR A 300 -3.24 -1.03 -4.83
N ARG A 301 -3.36 -1.66 -6.00
CA ARG A 301 -4.01 -1.05 -7.17
C ARG A 301 -5.13 -1.95 -7.67
N ASN A 302 -6.19 -1.33 -8.17
CA ASN A 302 -7.36 -2.04 -8.69
C ASN A 302 -7.43 -2.07 -10.23
N PHE A 303 -6.30 -1.77 -10.86
CA PHE A 303 -6.09 -1.85 -12.30
C PHE A 303 -4.64 -2.24 -12.60
N THR A 304 -4.43 -2.91 -13.72
CA THR A 304 -3.18 -3.60 -14.05
C THR A 304 -2.11 -2.68 -14.62
N TYR A 305 -2.46 -1.90 -15.64
CA TYR A 305 -1.51 -1.18 -16.49
C TYR A 305 -1.40 0.30 -16.15
N GLY A 306 -0.41 0.96 -16.75
CA GLY A 306 -0.17 2.40 -16.60
C GLY A 306 0.83 2.72 -15.49
N SER A 307 1.24 3.99 -15.42
CA SER A 307 2.26 4.50 -14.47
C SER A 307 1.85 4.39 -12.99
N ASP A 308 0.60 4.05 -12.72
CA ASP A 308 0.05 3.87 -11.37
C ASP A 308 -0.69 2.53 -11.24
N GLY A 309 -0.52 1.60 -12.20
CA GLY A 309 -1.12 0.27 -12.16
C GLY A 309 -0.32 -0.72 -11.31
N MET A 310 -0.92 -1.86 -10.98
CA MET A 310 -0.30 -2.92 -10.16
C MET A 310 1.10 -3.28 -10.65
N ILE A 311 1.26 -3.52 -11.96
CA ILE A 311 2.56 -3.92 -12.52
C ILE A 311 3.61 -2.87 -12.18
N ASN A 312 3.35 -1.59 -12.45
CA ASN A 312 4.34 -0.55 -12.23
C ASN A 312 4.69 -0.39 -10.74
N LYS A 313 3.71 -0.54 -9.85
CA LYS A 313 3.90 -0.35 -8.40
C LYS A 313 4.60 -1.53 -7.72
N ASP A 314 4.53 -2.74 -8.25
CA ASP A 314 5.16 -3.90 -7.62
C ASP A 314 6.50 -4.31 -8.27
N LEU A 315 6.81 -3.78 -9.47
CA LEU A 315 7.86 -4.34 -10.32
C LEU A 315 9.28 -4.15 -9.75
N ASN A 316 9.58 -3.02 -9.12
CA ASN A 316 10.93 -2.70 -8.67
C ASN A 316 11.41 -3.70 -7.61
N GLU A 317 10.59 -3.96 -6.60
CA GLU A 317 10.89 -4.91 -5.53
C GLU A 317 10.89 -6.35 -6.04
N ILE A 318 10.00 -6.71 -6.98
CA ILE A 318 10.01 -8.02 -7.64
C ILE A 318 11.34 -8.26 -8.38
N ILE A 319 11.80 -7.28 -9.16
CA ILE A 319 13.09 -7.35 -9.88
C ILE A 319 14.23 -7.46 -8.88
N TYR A 320 14.28 -6.58 -7.87
CA TYR A 320 15.32 -6.58 -6.86
C TYR A 320 15.41 -7.93 -6.14
N ALA A 321 14.26 -8.48 -5.70
CA ALA A 321 14.20 -9.77 -5.04
C ALA A 321 14.57 -10.95 -5.96
N SER A 322 14.30 -10.84 -7.27
CA SER A 322 14.69 -11.88 -8.25
C SER A 322 16.20 -12.04 -8.37
N GLY A 323 16.98 -11.02 -8.00
CA GLY A 323 18.44 -11.09 -7.91
C GLY A 323 18.95 -11.88 -6.69
N ILE A 324 18.07 -12.30 -5.78
CA ILE A 324 18.45 -12.93 -4.51
C ILE A 324 17.83 -14.33 -4.41
N PRO A 325 18.65 -15.39 -4.23
CA PRO A 325 18.13 -16.76 -4.08
C PRO A 325 17.18 -16.91 -2.88
N GLY A 326 16.13 -17.72 -3.08
CA GLY A 326 15.21 -18.11 -2.00
C GLY A 326 14.17 -17.06 -1.60
N LYS A 327 14.09 -15.92 -2.31
CA LYS A 327 13.04 -14.92 -2.08
C LYS A 327 11.72 -15.33 -2.73
N SER A 328 10.63 -15.04 -2.04
CA SER A 328 9.27 -15.17 -2.53
C SER A 328 8.54 -13.85 -2.33
N ILE A 329 7.99 -13.30 -3.41
CA ILE A 329 7.27 -12.03 -3.39
C ILE A 329 5.82 -12.24 -3.85
N TRP A 330 4.90 -11.57 -3.16
CA TRP A 330 3.52 -11.41 -3.61
C TRP A 330 3.16 -9.93 -3.81
N ALA A 331 2.36 -9.67 -4.83
CA ALA A 331 1.75 -8.36 -5.07
C ALA A 331 0.42 -8.26 -4.30
N GLY A 332 0.30 -7.25 -3.44
CA GLY A 332 -0.86 -7.03 -2.59
C GLY A 332 -2.06 -6.48 -3.36
N VAL A 333 -3.19 -7.15 -3.23
CA VAL A 333 -4.48 -6.79 -3.83
C VAL A 333 -5.42 -6.35 -2.72
N GLU A 334 -5.73 -5.06 -2.67
CA GLU A 334 -6.57 -4.47 -1.64
C GLU A 334 -8.06 -4.73 -1.92
N THR A 335 -8.74 -5.30 -0.94
CA THR A 335 -10.19 -5.59 -1.02
C THR A 335 -10.97 -4.98 0.14
N ILE A 336 -10.31 -4.29 1.08
CA ILE A 336 -10.96 -3.63 2.21
C ILE A 336 -12.07 -2.71 1.71
N THR A 337 -13.27 -2.98 2.22
CA THR A 337 -14.48 -2.21 1.99
C THR A 337 -14.80 -1.26 3.14
N GLU A 338 -13.98 -1.25 4.20
CA GLU A 338 -14.22 -0.42 5.36
C GLU A 338 -13.72 0.99 5.09
N THR A 339 -14.68 1.90 5.09
CA THR A 339 -14.42 3.32 5.05
C THR A 339 -14.34 3.84 6.49
N PRO A 340 -13.34 4.67 6.86
CA PRO A 340 -13.37 5.38 8.14
C PRO A 340 -14.72 6.11 8.31
N GLY A 341 -15.21 6.28 9.54
CA GLY A 341 -16.47 6.99 9.80
C GLY A 341 -16.36 8.49 9.78
N GLY A 342 -15.26 8.99 9.24
CA GLY A 342 -14.83 10.37 9.29
C GLY A 342 -13.69 10.61 10.25
N TYR A 343 -13.29 11.88 10.35
CA TYR A 343 -12.26 12.34 11.28
C TYR A 343 -12.75 13.62 11.98
N THR A 344 -12.51 13.75 13.28
CA THR A 344 -12.65 15.05 13.94
C THR A 344 -11.31 15.77 13.79
N LEU A 345 -11.30 16.90 13.06
CA LEU A 345 -10.11 17.71 12.85
C LEU A 345 -9.99 18.74 13.97
N PHE A 346 -8.79 18.88 14.52
CA PHE A 346 -8.52 19.76 15.65
C PHE A 346 -7.79 21.03 15.24
N THR A 347 -6.81 20.91 14.35
CA THR A 347 -5.92 22.00 13.93
C THR A 347 -5.25 21.67 12.59
N CYS A 348 -4.62 22.66 11.97
CA CYS A 348 -3.55 22.43 10.99
C CYS A 348 -2.24 23.02 11.50
N PHE A 349 -1.18 22.70 10.79
CA PHE A 349 0.17 23.21 10.99
C PHE A 349 0.78 23.59 9.65
N GLY A 350 1.66 24.58 9.63
CA GLY A 350 2.70 24.65 8.59
C GLY A 350 3.68 23.48 8.73
N LYS A 351 4.46 23.17 7.70
CA LYS A 351 5.44 22.05 7.75
C LYS A 351 6.44 22.19 8.91
N ASP A 352 7.02 23.37 9.08
CA ASP A 352 7.98 23.64 10.15
C ASP A 352 7.32 23.59 11.54
N GLU A 353 6.11 24.15 11.65
CA GLU A 353 5.32 24.14 12.89
C GLU A 353 4.96 22.71 13.31
N LEU A 354 4.60 21.84 12.36
CA LEU A 354 4.35 20.43 12.64
C LEU A 354 5.64 19.74 13.12
N SER A 355 6.76 19.99 12.44
CA SER A 355 8.06 19.43 12.83
C SER A 355 8.41 19.81 14.27
N ASP A 356 8.28 21.10 14.63
CA ASP A 356 8.54 21.58 15.99
C ASP A 356 7.58 20.95 17.01
N PHE A 357 6.30 20.88 16.67
CA PHE A 357 5.28 20.23 17.49
C PHE A 357 5.62 18.76 17.74
N LEU A 358 5.98 18.00 16.70
CA LEU A 358 6.31 16.58 16.80
C LEU A 358 7.59 16.34 17.60
N LYS A 359 8.60 17.20 17.47
CA LYS A 359 9.83 17.11 18.26
C LYS A 359 9.59 17.42 19.74
N GLN A 360 8.84 18.48 20.04
CA GLN A 360 8.51 18.85 21.43
C GLN A 360 7.67 17.77 22.13
N ASN A 361 6.84 17.05 21.38
CA ASN A 361 5.92 16.04 21.90
C ASN A 361 6.29 14.60 21.52
N GLU A 362 7.58 14.35 21.23
CA GLU A 362 8.06 13.06 20.72
C GLU A 362 7.65 11.89 21.62
N LYS A 363 7.86 12.06 22.94
CA LYS A 363 7.57 11.05 23.96
C LYS A 363 6.08 10.81 24.22
N VAL A 364 5.20 11.64 23.64
CA VAL A 364 3.75 11.57 23.91
C VAL A 364 2.97 11.12 22.68
N ILE A 365 3.14 11.81 21.54
CA ILE A 365 2.24 11.60 20.40
C ILE A 365 2.95 11.23 19.09
N SER A 366 4.19 11.68 18.88
CA SER A 366 4.91 11.43 17.62
C SER A 366 5.21 9.94 17.42
N ARG A 367 5.40 9.21 18.52
CA ARG A 367 5.64 7.76 18.54
C ARG A 367 4.33 6.94 18.61
N SER A 368 3.18 7.53 18.29
CA SER A 368 1.86 6.88 18.33
C SER A 368 1.12 7.03 17.01
N SER A 369 0.43 5.97 16.57
CA SER A 369 -0.54 6.00 15.47
C SER A 369 -1.98 6.19 15.95
N ARG A 370 -2.22 6.00 17.26
CA ARG A 370 -3.54 6.03 17.89
C ARG A 370 -3.53 6.82 19.20
N TYR A 371 -4.66 7.45 19.50
CA TYR A 371 -4.95 8.03 20.81
C TYR A 371 -6.18 7.34 21.43
N LYS A 372 -6.01 6.72 22.60
CA LYS A 372 -7.06 5.96 23.31
C LYS A 372 -7.77 4.92 22.41
N GLY A 373 -7.02 4.29 21.51
CA GLY A 373 -7.50 3.26 20.58
C GLY A 373 -8.03 3.79 19.23
N PHE A 374 -8.18 5.10 19.05
CA PHE A 374 -8.66 5.69 17.79
C PHE A 374 -7.49 6.22 16.96
N ARG A 375 -7.49 5.98 15.64
CA ARG A 375 -6.41 6.36 14.73
C ARG A 375 -6.25 7.87 14.69
N LEU A 376 -5.01 8.33 14.81
CA LEU A 376 -4.62 9.70 14.51
C LEU A 376 -4.34 9.80 13.02
N MET A 377 -4.60 10.97 12.44
CA MET A 377 -4.44 11.16 11.01
C MET A 377 -3.85 12.53 10.74
N LEU A 378 -2.93 12.57 9.77
CA LEU A 378 -2.42 13.78 9.15
C LEU A 378 -2.72 13.73 7.66
N PHE A 379 -3.16 14.86 7.10
CA PHE A 379 -3.25 15.03 5.64
C PHE A 379 -2.80 16.43 5.25
N GLU A 380 -2.12 16.54 4.12
CA GLU A 380 -1.62 17.81 3.58
C GLU A 380 -2.60 18.40 2.55
N TYR A 381 -2.85 19.69 2.62
CA TYR A 381 -3.53 20.46 1.58
C TYR A 381 -2.98 21.88 1.51
N ASN A 382 -2.58 22.32 0.30
CA ASN A 382 -2.04 23.66 0.04
C ASN A 382 -0.94 24.09 1.05
N GLY A 383 -0.03 23.16 1.39
CA GLY A 383 1.08 23.41 2.31
C GLY A 383 0.73 23.38 3.81
N TYR A 384 -0.54 23.15 4.16
CA TYR A 384 -0.98 22.96 5.54
C TYR A 384 -1.26 21.49 5.83
N ILE A 385 -0.87 21.04 7.03
CA ILE A 385 -1.06 19.66 7.46
C ILE A 385 -2.11 19.62 8.56
N PHE A 386 -3.25 19.00 8.27
CA PHE A 386 -4.40 18.90 9.16
C PHE A 386 -4.27 17.69 10.07
N MET A 387 -4.50 17.86 11.37
CA MET A 387 -4.47 16.78 12.35
C MET A 387 -5.88 16.42 12.85
N GLY A 388 -6.17 15.13 12.91
CA GLY A 388 -7.45 14.64 13.40
C GLY A 388 -7.42 13.27 14.06
N ILE A 389 -8.58 12.89 14.62
CA ILE A 389 -8.84 11.55 15.19
C ILE A 389 -10.02 10.88 14.50
N GLU A 390 -9.84 9.61 14.17
CA GLU A 390 -10.83 8.79 13.49
C GLU A 390 -12.16 8.71 14.28
N GLN A 391 -13.25 8.74 13.52
CA GLN A 391 -14.60 8.50 14.00
C GLN A 391 -15.02 7.08 13.61
N PRO A 392 -15.40 6.22 14.56
CA PRO A 392 -15.78 4.85 14.24
C PRO A 392 -17.15 4.77 13.53
N GLN A 393 -17.25 4.00 12.44
CA GLN A 393 -18.53 3.75 11.74
C GLN A 393 -19.42 2.77 12.50
N LYS A 394 -20.73 3.05 12.56
CA LYS A 394 -21.77 2.08 12.98
C LYS A 394 -21.48 1.30 14.28
N VAL A 395 -20.69 1.86 15.22
CA VAL A 395 -20.30 1.15 16.45
C VAL A 395 -21.32 1.21 17.58
N LYS A 396 -21.22 0.24 18.51
CA LYS A 396 -21.97 0.16 19.78
C LYS A 396 -21.87 1.47 20.57
N ARG A 397 -22.93 1.81 21.33
CA ARG A 397 -23.01 3.03 22.16
C ARG A 397 -21.80 3.26 23.07
N LYS A 398 -21.21 2.18 23.61
CA LYS A 398 -20.00 2.23 24.45
C LYS A 398 -18.81 2.84 23.71
N ILE A 399 -18.51 2.35 22.51
CA ILE A 399 -17.39 2.82 21.69
C ILE A 399 -17.60 4.28 21.29
N ARG A 400 -18.85 4.67 20.96
CA ARG A 400 -19.18 6.09 20.69
C ARG A 400 -18.89 7.00 21.88
N LYS A 401 -19.14 6.53 23.11
CA LYS A 401 -18.84 7.30 24.33
C LYS A 401 -17.32 7.43 24.54
N GLN A 402 -16.57 6.33 24.37
CA GLN A 402 -15.11 6.33 24.46
C GLN A 402 -14.47 7.27 23.44
N ASN A 403 -14.95 7.27 22.19
CA ASN A 403 -14.48 8.16 21.15
C ASN A 403 -14.71 9.64 21.50
N LYS A 404 -15.91 9.99 21.99
CA LYS A 404 -16.21 11.35 22.46
C LYS A 404 -15.29 11.80 23.60
N MET A 405 -14.97 10.92 24.54
CA MET A 405 -14.03 11.23 25.61
C MET A 405 -12.62 11.45 25.07
N ALA A 406 -12.15 10.57 24.19
CA ALA A 406 -10.84 10.69 23.55
C ALA A 406 -10.69 12.02 22.78
N ILE A 407 -11.73 12.45 22.05
CA ILE A 407 -11.75 13.75 21.36
C ILE A 407 -11.56 14.92 22.35
N VAL A 408 -12.32 14.94 23.44
CA VAL A 408 -12.26 16.03 24.44
C VAL A 408 -10.92 16.03 25.18
N GLU A 409 -10.40 14.85 25.55
CA GLU A 409 -9.10 14.74 26.20
C GLU A 409 -7.96 15.19 25.28
N PHE A 410 -8.00 14.80 24.00
CA PHE A 410 -7.00 15.22 23.04
C PHE A 410 -7.04 16.73 22.77
N GLN A 411 -8.23 17.33 22.74
CA GLN A 411 -8.38 18.79 22.64
C GLN A 411 -7.73 19.53 23.83
N ASN A 412 -7.96 19.03 25.05
CA ASN A 412 -7.36 19.62 26.24
C ASN A 412 -5.82 19.50 26.21
N LEU A 413 -5.31 18.40 25.67
CA LEU A 413 -3.87 18.18 25.51
C LEU A 413 -3.25 19.17 24.52
N LEU A 414 -3.89 19.37 23.36
CA LEU A 414 -3.46 20.40 22.39
C LEU A 414 -3.46 21.81 22.99
N ALA A 415 -4.47 22.14 23.81
CA ALA A 415 -4.54 23.43 24.50
C ALA A 415 -3.42 23.60 25.54
N GLN A 416 -3.08 22.55 26.29
CA GLN A 416 -1.95 22.55 27.24
C GLN A 416 -0.61 22.77 26.53
N TRP A 417 -0.47 22.23 25.32
CA TRP A 417 0.70 22.43 24.45
C TRP A 417 0.70 23.77 23.72
N GLN A 418 -0.24 24.66 24.02
CA GLN A 418 -0.34 26.00 23.42
C GLN A 418 -0.41 25.99 21.89
N VAL A 419 -0.94 24.92 21.28
CA VAL A 419 -1.14 24.83 19.83
C VAL A 419 -2.16 25.89 19.41
N LYS A 420 -1.70 26.88 18.65
CA LYS A 420 -2.55 27.99 18.17
C LYS A 420 -3.31 27.53 16.94
N ALA A 421 -4.59 27.20 17.10
CA ALA A 421 -5.45 27.02 15.94
C ALA A 421 -5.71 28.38 15.27
N ASP A 422 -5.23 28.60 14.05
CA ASP A 422 -5.73 29.67 13.19
C ASP A 422 -7.10 29.25 12.64
N LYS A 423 -8.13 29.50 13.46
CA LYS A 423 -9.48 28.96 13.29
C LYS A 423 -10.15 29.44 12.00
N GLU A 424 -9.93 30.70 11.63
CA GLU A 424 -10.52 31.31 10.44
C GLU A 424 -9.84 30.78 9.19
N HIS A 425 -8.50 30.79 9.17
CA HIS A 425 -7.72 30.26 8.07
C HIS A 425 -8.00 28.76 7.85
N MET A 426 -8.03 27.98 8.94
CA MET A 426 -8.42 26.58 8.93
C MET A 426 -9.80 26.35 8.31
N ALA A 427 -10.79 27.14 8.71
CA ALA A 427 -12.13 27.01 8.18
C ALA A 427 -12.17 27.33 6.67
N VAL A 428 -11.45 28.34 6.21
CA VAL A 428 -11.34 28.70 4.79
C VAL A 428 -10.69 27.57 4.01
N MET A 429 -9.47 27.16 4.37
CA MET A 429 -8.71 26.12 3.69
C MET A 429 -9.45 24.79 3.65
N LEU A 430 -10.10 24.43 4.75
CA LEU A 430 -10.89 23.22 4.82
C LEU A 430 -12.14 23.33 3.93
N ASN A 431 -12.86 24.47 3.91
CA ASN A 431 -13.98 24.64 3.00
C ASN A 431 -13.53 24.55 1.52
N GLU A 432 -12.39 25.13 1.17
CA GLU A 432 -11.82 25.01 -0.18
C GLU A 432 -11.49 23.57 -0.53
N TYR A 433 -10.78 22.86 0.36
CA TYR A 433 -10.46 21.45 0.20
C TYR A 433 -11.72 20.62 -0.02
N LEU A 434 -12.74 20.82 0.82
CA LEU A 434 -14.00 20.10 0.75
C LEU A 434 -14.81 20.42 -0.50
N ASN A 435 -14.77 21.66 -1.00
CA ASN A 435 -15.46 22.03 -2.23
C ASN A 435 -14.80 21.33 -3.43
N ARG A 436 -13.46 21.32 -3.48
CA ARG A 436 -12.69 20.64 -4.53
C ARG A 436 -12.82 19.12 -4.47
N ASN A 437 -12.89 18.57 -3.26
CA ASN A 437 -12.95 17.12 -3.01
C ASN A 437 -14.32 16.70 -2.46
N SER A 438 -15.41 17.32 -2.93
CA SER A 438 -16.77 17.08 -2.42
C SER A 438 -17.29 15.67 -2.72
N SER A 439 -16.68 14.98 -3.68
CA SER A 439 -16.83 13.55 -3.95
C SER A 439 -16.09 12.66 -2.94
N GLU A 440 -15.12 13.17 -2.20
CA GLU A 440 -14.33 12.37 -1.27
C GLU A 440 -14.69 12.69 0.20
N TRP A 441 -15.05 13.94 0.49
CA TRP A 441 -15.28 14.41 1.86
C TRP A 441 -16.65 15.05 2.03
N ARG A 442 -17.35 14.74 3.14
CA ARG A 442 -18.66 15.32 3.47
C ARG A 442 -18.68 15.95 4.87
N VAL A 443 -19.07 17.22 4.96
CA VAL A 443 -19.24 17.85 6.28
C VAL A 443 -20.60 17.50 6.84
N ILE A 444 -20.62 16.71 7.91
CA ILE A 444 -21.87 16.34 8.58
C ILE A 444 -22.21 17.33 9.70
N LYS A 445 -21.23 17.90 10.43
CA LYS A 445 -21.49 18.93 11.47
C LYS A 445 -20.31 19.89 11.68
N LYS A 446 -20.56 21.19 11.53
CA LYS A 446 -19.70 22.24 12.11
C LYS A 446 -20.19 22.52 13.53
N LYS A 447 -19.33 22.42 14.54
CA LYS A 447 -19.71 22.77 15.91
C LYS A 447 -18.62 23.62 16.56
N ALA A 448 -18.73 24.94 16.39
CA ALA A 448 -18.06 25.86 17.29
C ALA A 448 -18.78 25.81 18.64
N LYS A 449 -18.08 25.41 19.70
CA LYS A 449 -18.48 25.77 21.07
C LYS A 449 -17.52 26.85 21.54
N ASP A 450 -18.04 27.80 22.30
CA ASP A 450 -17.26 28.90 22.87
C ASP A 450 -16.00 28.36 23.56
N GLY A 451 -14.84 28.90 23.17
CA GLY A 451 -13.52 28.54 23.66
C GLY A 451 -12.64 27.74 22.69
N LEU A 452 -13.16 26.71 22.01
CA LEU A 452 -12.36 25.81 21.16
C LEU A 452 -13.18 25.32 19.95
N SER A 453 -12.87 25.85 18.76
CA SER A 453 -13.56 25.51 17.51
C SER A 453 -13.03 24.20 16.96
N THR A 454 -13.84 23.15 17.02
CA THR A 454 -13.51 21.86 16.42
C THR A 454 -14.38 21.65 15.19
N VAL A 455 -13.76 21.29 14.08
CA VAL A 455 -14.50 21.00 12.84
C VAL A 455 -14.59 19.49 12.72
N GLN A 456 -15.79 18.95 12.91
CA GLN A 456 -16.03 17.54 12.65
C GLN A 456 -16.25 17.38 11.14
N VAL A 457 -15.27 16.76 10.47
CA VAL A 457 -15.35 16.48 9.04
C VAL A 457 -15.56 15.00 8.84
N ILE A 458 -16.73 14.60 8.36
CA ILE A 458 -16.93 13.20 8.07
C ILE A 458 -16.43 12.91 6.66
N TYR A 459 -15.19 12.44 6.57
CA TYR A 459 -14.75 11.71 5.41
C TYR A 459 -15.72 10.54 5.17
N GLN A 460 -16.52 10.67 4.13
CA GLN A 460 -17.27 9.59 3.54
C GLN A 460 -16.85 9.65 2.08
N PRO A 461 -15.83 8.89 1.65
CA PRO A 461 -15.53 8.75 0.26
C PRO A 461 -16.83 8.38 -0.42
N SER A 462 -17.33 9.28 -1.26
CA SER A 462 -18.37 8.87 -2.20
C SER A 462 -17.77 7.94 -3.26
N GLU A 463 -16.44 7.82 -3.27
CA GLU A 463 -15.61 6.92 -4.02
C GLU A 463 -14.29 6.84 -3.23
N THR A 464 -13.98 5.72 -2.55
CA THR A 464 -12.64 5.53 -1.96
C THR A 464 -11.66 5.70 -3.08
N ASN A 465 -10.50 6.35 -2.87
CA ASN A 465 -9.44 6.54 -3.88
C ASN A 465 -9.50 5.39 -4.91
N THR A 466 -10.18 5.62 -6.04
CA THR A 466 -10.91 4.58 -6.82
C THR A 466 -9.98 3.64 -7.56
N LYS A 467 -8.71 3.75 -7.21
CA LYS A 467 -7.52 3.14 -7.73
C LYS A 467 -6.90 2.18 -6.73
N LEU A 468 -7.11 2.38 -5.42
CA LEU A 468 -6.38 1.67 -4.38
C LEU A 468 -7.03 0.37 -3.92
N SER A 469 -8.35 0.21 -4.06
CA SER A 469 -9.09 -0.94 -3.54
C SER A 469 -10.12 -1.45 -4.54
N PHE A 470 -10.40 -2.75 -4.56
CA PHE A 470 -11.51 -3.36 -5.29
C PHE A 470 -12.87 -3.18 -4.58
N GLN A 471 -12.95 -2.37 -3.52
CA GLN A 471 -14.21 -1.99 -2.90
C GLN A 471 -15.27 -1.56 -3.93
N GLY A 472 -16.46 -2.15 -3.83
CA GLY A 472 -17.58 -1.84 -4.72
C GLY A 472 -17.44 -2.39 -6.14
N LYS A 473 -16.33 -3.06 -6.47
CA LYS A 473 -16.14 -3.83 -7.70
C LYS A 473 -16.45 -5.30 -7.43
N SER A 474 -16.74 -6.05 -8.48
CA SER A 474 -16.98 -7.49 -8.34
C SER A 474 -15.70 -8.30 -8.24
N LEU A 475 -15.84 -9.49 -7.68
CA LEU A 475 -14.78 -10.48 -7.60
C LEU A 475 -14.29 -10.87 -9.00
N GLN A 476 -15.17 -10.94 -9.99
CA GLN A 476 -14.78 -11.15 -11.38
C GLN A 476 -13.87 -10.03 -11.89
N ARG A 477 -14.25 -8.77 -11.70
CA ARG A 477 -13.44 -7.63 -12.11
C ARG A 477 -12.05 -7.64 -11.47
N MET A 478 -11.96 -8.01 -10.20
CA MET A 478 -10.67 -8.17 -9.52
C MET A 478 -9.82 -9.28 -10.16
N LEU A 479 -10.42 -10.44 -10.43
CA LEU A 479 -9.72 -11.55 -11.06
C LEU A 479 -9.24 -11.22 -12.48
N GLU A 480 -10.03 -10.48 -13.26
CA GLU A 480 -9.63 -10.00 -14.59
C GLU A 480 -8.33 -9.19 -14.53
N GLU A 481 -8.24 -8.23 -13.61
CA GLU A 481 -7.04 -7.42 -13.41
C GLU A 481 -5.86 -8.26 -12.94
N VAL A 482 -6.06 -9.07 -11.90
CA VAL A 482 -5.01 -9.94 -11.34
C VAL A 482 -4.44 -10.91 -12.40
N TYR A 483 -5.31 -11.57 -13.18
CA TYR A 483 -4.86 -12.51 -14.21
C TYR A 483 -4.31 -11.81 -15.46
N THR A 484 -4.63 -10.55 -15.68
CA THR A 484 -4.00 -9.72 -16.70
C THR A 484 -2.56 -9.36 -16.31
N ALA A 485 -2.32 -9.05 -15.03
CA ALA A 485 -0.99 -8.75 -14.49
C ALA A 485 -0.08 -9.99 -14.38
N ALA A 486 -0.67 -11.14 -14.01
CA ALA A 486 0.04 -12.38 -13.71
C ALA A 486 1.11 -12.81 -14.74
N PRO A 487 0.84 -12.92 -16.05
CA PRO A 487 1.84 -13.39 -17.02
C PRO A 487 3.04 -12.44 -17.16
N ILE A 488 2.87 -11.15 -16.84
CA ILE A 488 3.94 -10.15 -16.91
C ILE A 488 4.85 -10.27 -15.68
N LEU A 489 4.31 -10.60 -14.52
CA LEU A 489 5.07 -10.72 -13.28
C LEU A 489 5.65 -12.13 -13.05
N LEU A 490 4.99 -13.18 -13.54
CA LEU A 490 5.43 -14.59 -13.38
C LEU A 490 6.77 -14.90 -14.06
N VAL A 491 7.21 -14.04 -14.96
CA VAL A 491 8.53 -14.14 -15.60
C VAL A 491 9.67 -13.96 -14.58
N TYR A 492 9.39 -13.31 -13.45
CA TYR A 492 10.35 -13.04 -12.39
C TYR A 492 10.43 -14.23 -11.40
N PRO A 493 11.61 -14.82 -11.17
CA PRO A 493 11.76 -16.00 -10.31
C PRO A 493 11.22 -15.83 -8.88
N SER A 494 11.36 -14.63 -8.30
CA SER A 494 10.89 -14.34 -6.94
C SER A 494 9.36 -14.23 -6.85
N PHE A 495 8.68 -13.75 -7.89
CA PHE A 495 7.24 -13.48 -7.87
C PHE A 495 6.40 -14.76 -7.81
N LYS A 496 5.69 -15.01 -6.71
CA LYS A 496 4.87 -16.23 -6.51
C LYS A 496 3.42 -16.05 -6.91
N GLY A 497 2.88 -14.85 -6.79
CA GLY A 497 1.50 -14.55 -7.12
C GLY A 497 1.00 -13.31 -6.40
N PHE A 498 -0.28 -13.28 -6.11
CA PHE A 498 -0.94 -12.14 -5.48
C PHE A 498 -1.34 -12.49 -4.06
N ALA A 499 -1.27 -11.52 -3.17
CA ALA A 499 -1.76 -11.62 -1.80
C ALA A 499 -3.06 -10.82 -1.69
N PHE A 500 -4.17 -11.45 -1.32
CA PHE A 500 -5.48 -10.77 -1.23
C PHE A 500 -5.74 -10.24 0.18
N HIS A 501 -5.91 -8.92 0.29
CA HIS A 501 -5.97 -8.21 1.57
C HIS A 501 -7.30 -8.42 2.28
N CYS A 502 -7.26 -9.32 3.28
CA CYS A 502 -8.32 -9.62 4.25
C CYS A 502 -9.50 -10.43 3.66
N PHE A 503 -9.53 -11.74 3.96
CA PHE A 503 -10.62 -12.68 3.60
C PHE A 503 -12.01 -12.14 3.96
N GLU A 504 -12.12 -11.45 5.07
CA GLU A 504 -13.35 -10.85 5.56
C GLU A 504 -13.95 -9.85 4.57
N SER A 505 -13.10 -9.10 3.86
CA SER A 505 -13.51 -8.10 2.88
C SER A 505 -13.80 -8.71 1.50
N LEU A 506 -13.06 -9.76 1.12
CA LEU A 506 -13.34 -10.56 -0.09
C LEU A 506 -14.76 -11.12 -0.09
N LEU A 507 -15.28 -11.55 1.07
CA LEU A 507 -16.66 -12.05 1.20
C LEU A 507 -17.74 -11.00 0.90
N LEU A 508 -17.37 -9.72 0.89
CA LEU A 508 -18.29 -8.61 0.64
C LEU A 508 -18.30 -8.18 -0.82
N LEU A 509 -17.38 -8.67 -1.65
CA LEU A 509 -17.36 -8.39 -3.07
C LEU A 509 -18.55 -9.10 -3.76
N PRO A 510 -19.33 -8.39 -4.60
CA PRO A 510 -20.30 -9.02 -5.48
C PRO A 510 -19.64 -10.08 -6.37
N SER A 511 -20.38 -11.12 -6.73
CA SER A 511 -19.84 -12.13 -7.65
C SER A 511 -19.67 -11.60 -9.08
N GLU A 512 -20.60 -10.76 -9.53
CA GLU A 512 -20.66 -10.11 -10.85
C GLU A 512 -20.66 -8.59 -10.75
#